data_AF-A0A7X2PMI0-F1
#
_entry.id   AF-A0A7X2PMI0-F1
#
_cell.length_a   1.000
_cell.length_b   1.000
_cell.length_c   1.000
_cell.angle_alpha   90.00
_cell.angle_beta   90.00
_cell.angle_gamma   90.00
#
_symmetry.space_group_name_H-M   'P 1'
#
loop_
_entity.id
_entity.type
_entity.pdbx_description
1 polymer ?
#
loop_
_entity_poly.entity_id
_entity_poly.type
_entity_poly.pdbx_seq_one_letter_code
_entity_poly.pdbx_strand_id
1 'polypeptide(L)'
;MLDTRTKIVKAEDVPARLVVAAYFDPMVASHAQRFRELAEQHGPLAVCICDPPDPLLPAQARAELAAALRDVEVVFIGVAALSRATAIIDERPGDLERRAALMLHVHSRQNG
;
A
#
# COMPACT_ATOMS: atom_id res chain seq x y z
N MET A 1 -20.23 1.18 -9.76
CA MET A 1 -18.98 1.81 -9.34
C MET A 1 -18.71 1.31 -7.93
N LEU A 2 -17.62 0.56 -7.70
CA LEU A 2 -17.29 0.04 -6.37
C LEU A 2 -16.85 1.21 -5.50
N ASP A 3 -17.52 1.46 -4.38
CA ASP A 3 -17.15 2.54 -3.46
C ASP A 3 -15.83 2.16 -2.76
N THR A 4 -14.73 2.75 -3.20
CA THR A 4 -13.39 2.51 -2.65
C THR A 4 -13.26 3.03 -1.22
N ARG A 5 -14.11 3.98 -0.80
CA ARG A 5 -14.09 4.51 0.58
C ARG A 5 -14.57 3.47 1.59
N THR A 6 -15.44 2.54 1.19
CA THR A 6 -15.95 1.48 2.07
C THR A 6 -14.86 0.52 2.56
N LYS A 7 -13.71 0.44 1.85
CA LYS A 7 -12.58 -0.40 2.26
C LYS A 7 -11.64 0.28 3.25
N ILE A 8 -11.71 1.60 3.41
CA ILE A 8 -10.83 2.34 4.31
C ILE A 8 -11.50 2.38 5.70
N VAL A 9 -10.90 1.70 6.66
CA VAL A 9 -11.44 1.58 8.03
C VAL A 9 -10.43 2.08 9.06
N LYS A 10 -10.88 2.24 10.30
CA LYS A 10 -9.97 2.58 11.39
C LYS A 10 -9.16 1.36 11.81
N ALA A 11 -7.92 1.58 12.22
CA ALA A 11 -6.99 0.52 12.61
C ALA A 11 -7.54 -0.35 13.76
N GLU A 12 -8.28 0.23 14.70
CA GLU A 12 -8.92 -0.49 15.82
C GLU A 12 -10.00 -1.48 15.37
N ASP A 13 -10.69 -1.20 14.26
CA ASP A 13 -11.80 -2.01 13.75
C ASP A 13 -11.33 -3.24 12.96
N VAL A 14 -10.02 -3.32 12.67
CA VAL A 14 -9.44 -4.43 11.92
C VAL A 14 -9.22 -5.63 12.85
N PRO A 15 -9.81 -6.81 12.57
CA PRO A 15 -9.53 -8.02 13.34
C PRO A 15 -8.09 -8.49 13.14
N ALA A 16 -7.57 -9.29 14.07
CA ALA A 16 -6.22 -9.85 13.97
C ALA A 16 -6.11 -10.75 12.72
N ARG A 17 -5.28 -10.35 11.76
CA ARG A 17 -5.04 -11.05 10.49
C ARG A 17 -3.64 -10.74 9.94
N LEU A 18 -3.28 -11.38 8.83
CA LEU A 18 -2.09 -11.01 8.07
C LEU A 18 -2.27 -9.61 7.48
N VAL A 19 -1.25 -8.78 7.62
CA VAL A 19 -1.25 -7.39 7.15
C VAL A 19 -0.05 -7.14 6.25
N VAL A 20 -0.27 -6.45 5.13
CA VAL A 20 0.80 -5.89 4.29
C VAL A 20 1.06 -4.45 4.71
N ALA A 21 2.28 -4.14 5.15
CA ALA A 21 2.71 -2.78 5.45
C ALA A 21 3.33 -2.15 4.20
N ALA A 22 2.78 -1.02 3.74
CA ALA A 22 3.21 -0.36 2.51
C ALA A 22 3.14 1.17 2.63
N TYR A 23 3.87 1.87 1.77
CA TYR A 23 3.79 3.32 1.61
C TYR A 23 2.92 3.70 0.41
N PHE A 24 3.10 3.10 -0.77
CA PHE A 24 2.45 3.49 -2.02
C PHE A 24 2.63 4.96 -2.38
N ASP A 25 3.88 5.43 -2.32
CA ASP A 25 4.22 6.83 -2.54
C ASP A 25 5.32 7.03 -3.61
N PRO A 26 4.95 7.20 -4.89
CA PRO A 26 3.61 7.04 -5.46
C PRO A 26 3.29 5.59 -5.83
N MET A 27 2.00 5.27 -5.97
CA MET A 27 1.59 3.96 -6.52
C MET A 27 1.93 3.86 -8.01
N VAL A 28 2.74 2.86 -8.35
CA VAL A 28 3.08 2.47 -9.74
C VAL A 28 2.60 1.06 -10.08
N ALA A 29 2.52 0.71 -11.37
CA ALA A 29 1.98 -0.57 -11.85
C ALA A 29 2.62 -1.82 -11.22
N SER A 30 3.91 -1.78 -10.91
CA SER A 30 4.61 -2.90 -10.26
C SER A 30 4.08 -3.19 -8.84
N HIS A 31 3.49 -2.21 -8.14
CA HIS A 31 2.81 -2.46 -6.87
C HIS A 31 1.57 -3.33 -7.07
N ALA A 32 0.75 -3.03 -8.07
CA ALA A 32 -0.46 -3.78 -8.36
C ALA A 32 -0.13 -5.23 -8.76
N GLN A 33 0.94 -5.44 -9.52
CA GLN A 33 1.44 -6.78 -9.82
C GLN A 33 1.88 -7.51 -8.55
N ARG A 34 2.70 -6.87 -7.72
CA ARG A 34 3.17 -7.45 -6.46
C ARG A 34 2.02 -7.83 -5.53
N PHE A 35 0.99 -6.99 -5.45
CA PHE A 35 -0.19 -7.26 -4.62
C PHE A 35 -1.03 -8.41 -5.16
N ARG A 36 -1.10 -8.59 -6.48
CA ARG A 36 -1.73 -9.78 -7.06
C ARG A 36 -1.00 -11.05 -6.66
N GLU A 37 0.33 -11.07 -6.76
CA GLU A 37 1.15 -12.22 -6.37
C GLU A 37 0.98 -12.58 -4.88
N LEU A 38 0.93 -11.56 -4.01
CA LEU A 38 0.66 -11.75 -2.58
C LEU A 38 -0.75 -12.29 -2.35
N ALA A 39 -1.75 -11.79 -3.08
CA ALA A 39 -3.13 -12.23 -2.93
C ALA A 39 -3.37 -13.65 -3.46
N GLU A 40 -2.62 -14.09 -4.48
CA GLU A 40 -2.61 -15.48 -4.93
C GLU A 40 -2.10 -16.44 -3.83
N GLN A 41 -1.16 -15.98 -3.01
CA GLN A 41 -0.55 -16.77 -1.93
C GLN A 41 -1.37 -16.73 -0.63
N HIS A 42 -1.98 -15.59 -0.31
CA HIS A 42 -2.57 -15.33 1.00
C HIS A 42 -4.08 -15.01 0.97
N GLY A 43 -4.68 -14.92 -0.21
CA GLY A 43 -6.04 -14.42 -0.39
C GLY A 43 -6.14 -12.89 -0.32
N PRO A 44 -7.36 -12.34 -0.20
CA PRO A 44 -7.58 -10.89 -0.15
C PRO A 44 -6.77 -10.20 0.96
N LEU A 45 -6.13 -9.07 0.62
CA LEU A 45 -5.13 -8.45 1.47
C LEU A 45 -5.72 -7.36 2.38
N ALA A 46 -5.24 -7.32 3.62
CA ALA A 46 -5.39 -6.16 4.50
C ALA A 46 -4.12 -5.31 4.46
N VAL A 47 -4.28 -4.00 4.29
CA VAL A 47 -3.17 -3.10 3.99
C VAL A 47 -3.07 -2.00 5.02
N CYS A 48 -1.89 -1.90 5.62
CA CYS A 48 -1.51 -0.80 6.49
C CYS A 48 -0.72 0.24 5.71
N ILE A 49 -1.31 1.42 5.52
CA ILE A 49 -0.64 2.58 4.92
C ILE A 49 0.22 3.24 5.98
N CYS A 50 1.53 3.11 5.83
CA CYS A 50 2.54 3.72 6.68
C CYS A 50 2.99 5.07 6.11
N ASP A 51 3.67 5.89 6.89
CA ASP A 51 4.26 7.13 6.40
C ASP A 51 5.69 6.90 5.88
N PRO A 52 5.98 7.27 4.61
CA PRO A 52 7.34 7.24 4.09
C PRO A 52 8.18 8.38 4.70
N PRO A 53 9.52 8.32 4.60
CA PRO A 53 10.40 9.35 5.16
C PRO A 53 10.19 10.76 4.59
N ASP A 54 9.79 10.85 3.32
CA ASP A 54 9.56 12.10 2.59
C ASP A 54 8.34 11.93 1.68
N PRO A 55 7.12 12.21 2.18
CA PRO A 55 5.87 11.90 1.48
C PRO A 55 5.57 12.87 0.33
N LEU A 56 5.36 12.33 -0.87
CA LEU A 56 4.88 13.06 -2.05
C LEU A 56 3.35 13.17 -2.06
N LEU A 57 2.66 12.14 -1.57
CA LEU A 57 1.20 12.08 -1.49
C LEU A 57 0.72 12.00 -0.04
N PRO A 58 -0.40 12.68 0.30
CA PRO A 58 -1.05 12.51 1.59
C PRO A 58 -1.43 11.04 1.85
N ALA A 59 -1.33 10.59 3.11
CA ALA A 59 -1.66 9.21 3.49
C ALA A 59 -3.04 8.77 3.02
N GLN A 60 -4.03 9.67 3.10
CA GLN A 60 -5.38 9.42 2.60
C GLN A 60 -5.42 9.11 1.11
N ALA A 61 -4.69 9.86 0.28
CA ALA A 61 -4.65 9.61 -1.17
C ALA A 61 -4.01 8.25 -1.47
N ARG A 62 -2.95 7.89 -0.75
CA ARG A 62 -2.28 6.57 -0.88
C ARG A 62 -3.22 5.43 -0.45
N ALA A 63 -4.01 5.64 0.60
CA ALA A 63 -5.03 4.68 1.03
C ALA A 63 -6.14 4.50 0.00
N GLU A 64 -6.61 5.58 -0.64
CA GLU A 64 -7.61 5.51 -1.71
C GLU A 64 -7.09 4.75 -2.93
N LEU A 65 -5.82 4.96 -3.31
CA LEU A 65 -5.16 4.21 -4.37
C LEU A 65 -5.07 2.71 -4.03
N ALA A 66 -4.68 2.38 -2.79
CA ALA A 66 -4.65 0.99 -2.30
C ALA A 66 -6.04 0.34 -2.31
N ALA A 67 -7.06 1.05 -1.85
CA ALA A 67 -8.43 0.55 -1.81
C ALA A 67 -9.01 0.28 -3.21
N ALA A 68 -8.53 1.01 -4.22
CA ALA A 68 -8.90 0.79 -5.61
C ALA A 68 -8.34 -0.52 -6.20
N LEU A 69 -7.33 -1.13 -5.58
CA LEU A 69 -6.83 -2.44 -6.00
C LEU A 69 -7.88 -3.52 -5.77
N ARG A 70 -8.04 -4.40 -6.76
CA ARG A 70 -9.01 -5.50 -6.72
C ARG A 70 -8.69 -6.48 -5.58
N ASP A 71 -7.40 -6.75 -5.39
CA ASP A 71 -6.89 -7.77 -4.49
C ASP A 71 -6.80 -7.30 -3.02
N VAL A 72 -7.17 -6.03 -2.77
CA VAL A 72 -7.23 -5.41 -1.45
C VAL A 72 -8.65 -5.46 -0.90
N GLU A 73 -8.80 -6.07 0.27
CA GLU A 73 -10.07 -6.18 0.98
C GLU A 73 -10.32 -4.97 1.88
N VAL A 74 -9.29 -4.57 2.65
CA VAL A 74 -9.38 -3.52 3.66
C VAL A 74 -8.08 -2.73 3.74
N VAL A 75 -8.20 -1.44 3.97
CA VAL A 75 -7.10 -0.48 4.11
C VAL A 75 -7.27 0.28 5.42
N PHE A 76 -6.17 0.53 6.11
CA PHE A 76 -6.15 1.39 7.28
C PHE A 76 -4.84 2.18 7.32
N ILE A 77 -4.88 3.33 7.96
CA ILE A 77 -3.75 4.26 8.02
C ILE A 77 -3.13 4.20 9.41
N GLY A 78 -1.81 4.16 9.46
CA GLY A 78 -1.03 4.20 10.69
C GLY A 78 -0.71 2.83 11.27
N VAL A 79 0.41 2.77 12.00
CA VAL A 79 1.05 1.52 12.44
C VAL A 79 0.38 0.84 13.64
N ALA A 80 -0.65 1.45 14.24
CA ALA A 80 -1.29 0.92 15.45
C ALA A 80 -1.83 -0.51 15.26
N ALA A 81 -2.44 -0.79 14.10
CA ALA A 81 -2.96 -2.11 13.77
C ALA A 81 -1.88 -3.18 13.52
N LEU A 82 -0.64 -2.80 13.23
CA LEU A 82 0.45 -3.77 13.06
C LEU A 82 0.73 -4.54 14.36
N SER A 83 0.54 -3.91 15.53
CA SER A 83 0.70 -4.56 16.84
C SER A 83 -0.25 -5.74 17.07
N ARG A 84 -1.38 -5.76 16.37
CA ARG A 84 -2.44 -6.78 16.46
C ARG A 84 -2.43 -7.76 15.28
N ALA A 85 -1.54 -7.56 14.31
CA ALA A 85 -1.44 -8.42 13.14
C ALA A 85 -0.93 -9.82 13.55
N THR A 86 -1.48 -10.86 12.94
CA THR A 86 -1.00 -12.24 13.16
C THR A 86 0.31 -12.50 12.42
N ALA A 87 0.54 -11.77 11.32
CA ALA A 87 1.77 -11.75 10.55
C ALA A 87 1.86 -10.41 9.79
N ILE A 88 3.09 -9.96 9.51
CA ILE A 88 3.35 -8.72 8.76
C ILE A 88 4.21 -9.06 7.55
N ILE A 89 3.73 -8.68 6.37
CA ILE A 89 4.54 -8.63 5.15
C ILE A 89 4.99 -7.18 4.96
N ASP A 90 6.30 -6.96 4.98
CA ASP A 90 6.87 -5.62 4.90
C ASP A 90 7.25 -5.26 3.45
N GLU A 91 6.39 -4.51 2.77
CA GLU A 91 6.62 -4.02 1.40
C GLU A 91 7.20 -2.60 1.37
N ARG A 92 7.42 -1.98 2.54
CA ARG A 92 7.98 -0.61 2.65
C ARG A 92 9.35 -0.48 1.96
N PRO A 93 10.29 -1.44 2.09
CA PRO A 93 11.56 -1.36 1.35
C PRO A 93 11.36 -1.41 -0.17
N GLY A 94 10.49 -2.31 -0.65
CA GLY A 94 10.16 -2.44 -2.07
C GLY A 94 9.51 -1.18 -2.64
N ASP A 95 8.70 -0.48 -1.86
CA ASP A 95 8.10 0.80 -2.27
C ASP A 95 9.15 1.90 -2.46
N LEU A 96 10.18 1.95 -1.60
CA LEU A 96 11.29 2.89 -1.74
C LEU A 96 12.11 2.61 -3.01
N GLU A 97 12.36 1.34 -3.30
CA GLU A 97 13.04 0.93 -4.55
C GLU A 97 12.20 1.32 -5.78
N ARG A 98 10.89 1.07 -5.75
CA ARG A 98 9.96 1.44 -6.82
C ARG A 98 9.90 2.96 -7.02
N ARG A 99 9.90 3.75 -5.94
CA ARG A 99 9.98 5.22 -5.98
C ARG A 99 11.28 5.69 -6.63
N ALA A 100 12.41 5.13 -6.20
CA ALA A 100 13.73 5.49 -6.75
C ALA A 100 13.81 5.19 -8.25
N ALA A 101 13.32 4.02 -8.69
CA ALA A 101 13.26 3.65 -10.10
C ALA A 101 12.38 4.60 -10.92
N LEU A 102 11.23 5.02 -10.39
CA LEU A 102 10.37 6.01 -11.05
C LEU A 102 11.08 7.36 -11.18
N MET A 103 11.73 7.85 -10.11
CA MET A 103 12.46 9.11 -10.16
C MET A 103 13.56 9.07 -11.21
N LEU A 104 14.36 8.00 -11.26
CA LEU A 104 15.38 7.82 -12.29
C LEU A 104 14.78 7.86 -13.70
N HIS A 105 13.63 7.21 -13.91
CA HIS A 105 12.93 7.22 -15.20
C HIS A 105 12.40 8.61 -15.59
N VAL A 106 11.90 9.40 -14.64
CA VAL A 106 11.43 10.77 -14.92
C VAL A 106 12.59 11.69 -15.28
N HIS A 107 13.69 11.64 -14.53
CA HIS A 107 14.87 12.49 -14.80
C HIS A 107 15.49 12.20 -16.17
N SER A 108 15.53 10.94 -16.60
CA SER A 108 16.07 10.58 -17.92
C SER A 108 15.21 11.09 -19.08
N ARG A 109 13.91 11.31 -18.87
CA ARG A 109 12.98 11.86 -19.87
C ARG A 109 12.93 13.38 -19.90
N GLN A 110 13.25 14.05 -18.80
CA GLN A 110 13.23 15.52 -18.72
C GLN A 110 14.51 16.17 -19.26
N ASN A 111 15.62 15.40 -19.29
CA ASN A 111 16.94 15.87 -19.71
C ASN A 111 17.33 15.42 -21.13
N GLY A 112 16.41 14.83 -21.90
CA GLY A 112 16.62 14.40 -23.29
C GLY A 112 15.63 15.05 -24.23
#